data_AF-A0A7K4L4D1-F1
#
_entry.id   AF-A0A7K4L4D1-F1
#
_cell.length_a   1.000
_cell.length_b   1.000
_cell.length_c   1.000
_cell.angle_alpha   90.00
_cell.angle_beta   90.00
_cell.angle_gamma   90.00
#
_symmetry.space_group_name_H-M   'P 1'
#
loop_
_entity.id
_entity.type
_entity.pdbx_description
1 polymer ?
#
loop_
_entity_poly.entity_id
_entity_poly.type
_entity_poly.pdbx_seq_one_letter_code
_entity_poly.pdbx_strand_id
1 'polypeptide(L)'
;MSVPLLKIGVVLSTMAMITNWMSQTLPSLVGLNTTRLTAATGGTLDRSTGVLPTNPEESWQVYSSAQDSEGRCICTVVAPQQTMCSRDARTKQLRQLLEKVQNMSQSIEVLDRRTQRDLQYVEKMENQMRGLETKFKQVEESHKQHLARQFKAIKAKMEELRPLIPVLEEYKADAKLVLQFKEEVQNLTSVLNELQEEIGAYDYEELQNRVSNLEERLRACMQKL
;
A
#
# COMPACT_ATOMS: atom_id res chain seq x y z
N MET A 1 0.64 14.75 1.58
CA MET A 1 2.06 14.71 1.19
C MET A 1 2.28 13.50 0.29
N SER A 2 2.24 13.67 -1.04
CA SER A 2 2.19 12.60 -2.04
C SER A 2 3.32 12.78 -3.05
N VAL A 3 4.55 12.39 -2.70
CA VAL A 3 5.74 12.58 -3.57
C VAL A 3 6.78 11.42 -3.60
N PRO A 4 6.46 10.14 -3.32
CA PRO A 4 7.40 9.06 -3.64
C PRO A 4 7.11 8.33 -4.97
N LEU A 5 5.87 8.34 -5.48
CA LEU A 5 5.51 7.57 -6.69
C LEU A 5 6.07 8.16 -7.99
N LEU A 6 6.25 9.48 -8.05
CA LEU A 6 6.77 10.17 -9.24
C LEU A 6 8.26 9.87 -9.51
N LYS A 7 9.06 9.49 -8.51
CA LYS A 7 10.49 9.21 -8.69
C LYS A 7 10.77 7.80 -9.21
N ILE A 8 9.92 6.83 -8.90
CA ILE A 8 10.03 5.45 -9.40
C ILE A 8 9.66 5.39 -10.90
N GLY A 9 8.65 6.17 -11.31
CA GLY A 9 8.26 6.26 -12.72
C GLY A 9 9.36 6.82 -13.64
N VAL A 10 10.21 7.71 -13.12
CA VAL A 10 11.34 8.29 -13.88
C VAL A 10 12.45 7.26 -14.12
N VAL A 11 12.74 6.39 -13.14
CA VAL A 11 13.79 5.36 -13.27
C VAL A 11 13.35 4.21 -14.20
N LEU A 12 12.07 3.84 -14.18
CA LEU A 12 11.53 2.85 -15.13
C LEU A 12 11.48 3.40 -16.56
N SER A 13 11.22 4.70 -16.73
CA SER A 13 11.20 5.36 -18.05
C SER A 13 12.60 5.44 -18.67
N THR A 14 13.66 5.70 -17.89
CA THR A 14 15.04 5.70 -18.41
C THR A 14 15.52 4.30 -18.78
N MET A 15 15.14 3.26 -18.03
CA MET A 15 15.43 1.87 -18.42
C MET A 15 14.69 1.46 -19.70
N ALA A 16 13.43 1.86 -19.88
CA ALA A 16 12.67 1.58 -21.10
C ALA A 16 13.26 2.28 -22.34
N MET A 17 13.74 3.52 -22.21
CA MET A 17 14.41 4.23 -23.30
C MET A 17 15.73 3.57 -23.71
N ILE A 18 16.50 3.02 -22.75
CA ILE A 18 17.76 2.32 -23.02
C ILE A 18 17.50 1.00 -23.73
N THR A 19 16.51 0.20 -23.30
CA THR A 19 16.13 -1.05 -23.98
C THR A 19 15.61 -0.79 -25.38
N ASN A 20 14.82 0.27 -25.58
CA ASN A 20 14.31 0.65 -26.90
C ASN A 20 15.43 1.15 -27.82
N TRP A 21 16.38 1.93 -27.31
CA TRP A 21 17.55 2.37 -28.07
C TRP A 21 18.48 1.21 -28.43
N MET A 22 18.75 0.29 -27.50
CA MET A 22 19.51 -0.94 -27.77
C MET A 22 18.82 -1.81 -28.84
N SER A 23 17.50 -1.99 -28.74
CA SER A 23 16.74 -2.83 -29.68
C SER A 23 16.61 -2.24 -31.09
N GLN A 24 16.62 -0.92 -31.26
CA GLN A 24 16.47 -0.29 -32.58
C GLN A 24 17.81 0.02 -33.26
N THR A 25 18.85 0.31 -32.47
CA THR A 25 20.14 0.79 -33.01
C THR A 25 21.15 -0.34 -33.21
N LEU A 26 21.12 -1.41 -32.42
CA LEU A 26 22.03 -2.55 -32.61
C LEU A 26 21.79 -3.35 -33.91
N PRO A 27 20.54 -3.68 -34.31
CA PRO A 27 20.31 -4.46 -35.54
C PRO A 27 20.66 -3.70 -36.83
N SER A 28 20.55 -2.37 -36.82
CA SER A 28 20.88 -1.52 -37.97
C SER A 28 22.38 -1.32 -38.15
N LEU A 29 23.17 -1.34 -37.07
CA LEU A 29 24.64 -1.25 -37.14
C LEU A 29 25.35 -2.57 -37.48
N VAL A 30 24.71 -3.72 -37.22
CA VAL A 30 25.27 -5.06 -37.50
C VAL A 30 24.87 -5.58 -38.89
N GLY A 31 24.12 -4.79 -39.67
CA GLY A 31 23.81 -5.13 -41.07
C GLY A 31 22.89 -6.34 -41.23
N LEU A 32 22.14 -6.73 -40.20
CA LEU A 32 21.23 -7.89 -40.24
C LEU A 32 19.96 -7.67 -41.08
N ASN A 33 19.74 -6.46 -41.63
CA ASN A 33 18.55 -6.13 -42.40
C ASN A 33 18.69 -6.34 -43.93
N THR A 34 19.86 -6.75 -44.44
CA THR A 34 20.09 -6.94 -45.89
C THR A 34 20.18 -8.40 -46.36
N THR A 35 20.08 -9.38 -45.46
CA THR A 35 20.00 -10.80 -45.83
C THR A 35 18.57 -11.32 -45.88
N ARG A 36 17.73 -10.72 -46.74
CA ARG A 36 16.73 -11.52 -47.45
C ARG A 36 17.43 -12.15 -48.64
N LEU A 37 17.86 -13.39 -48.45
CA LEU A 37 18.30 -14.29 -49.50
C LEU A 37 17.19 -14.37 -50.56
N THR A 38 17.34 -13.62 -51.65
CA THR A 38 16.71 -13.91 -52.93
C THR A 38 17.31 -15.23 -53.40
N ALA A 39 16.58 -16.30 -53.16
CA ALA A 39 16.86 -17.61 -53.73
C ALA A 39 16.83 -17.47 -55.26
N ALA A 40 18.00 -17.60 -55.87
CA ALA A 40 18.13 -17.88 -57.29
C ALA A 40 17.43 -19.21 -57.56
N THR A 41 16.32 -19.15 -58.29
CA THR A 41 15.74 -20.30 -58.98
C THR A 41 15.83 -19.99 -60.47
N GLY A 42 16.38 -20.94 -61.22
CA GLY A 42 16.89 -20.72 -62.55
C GLY A 42 15.83 -20.45 -63.63
N GLY A 43 16.32 -19.79 -64.68
CA GLY A 43 16.03 -20.08 -66.09
C GLY A 43 14.59 -20.00 -66.57
N THR A 44 14.27 -18.91 -67.28
CA THR A 44 13.71 -18.97 -68.65
C THR A 44 13.90 -17.63 -69.35
N LEU A 45 14.44 -17.71 -70.56
CA LEU A 45 14.66 -16.63 -71.52
C LEU A 45 13.31 -16.12 -72.07
N ASP A 46 13.06 -14.81 -72.08
CA ASP A 46 12.34 -14.19 -73.20
C ASP A 46 12.52 -12.65 -73.29
N ARG A 47 13.22 -12.29 -74.37
CA ARG A 47 12.90 -11.28 -75.38
C ARG A 47 12.45 -9.87 -74.94
N SER A 48 13.39 -8.94 -75.18
CA SER A 48 13.18 -7.54 -75.59
C SER A 48 12.26 -6.65 -74.74
N THR A 49 12.84 -5.66 -74.04
CA THR A 49 12.74 -4.22 -74.37
C THR A 49 13.46 -3.39 -73.29
N GLY A 50 14.46 -2.60 -73.70
CA GLY A 50 14.94 -1.37 -73.05
C GLY A 50 15.24 -1.38 -71.55
N VAL A 51 16.42 -1.84 -71.14
CA VAL A 51 17.01 -1.47 -69.84
C VAL A 51 18.14 -0.47 -70.10
N LEU A 52 17.86 0.79 -69.78
CA LEU A 52 18.90 1.81 -69.57
C LEU A 52 19.82 1.32 -68.43
N PRO A 53 21.15 1.29 -68.57
CA PRO A 53 22.02 0.95 -67.45
C PRO A 53 21.93 2.04 -66.38
N THR A 54 21.42 1.70 -65.21
CA THR A 54 21.30 2.56 -64.01
C THR A 54 22.62 2.74 -63.25
N ASN A 55 23.76 2.76 -63.95
CA ASN A 55 25.02 3.20 -63.37
C ASN A 55 26.06 3.57 -64.46
N PRO A 56 26.39 4.86 -64.64
CA PRO A 56 27.38 5.28 -65.64
C PRO A 56 28.83 5.03 -65.22
N GLU A 57 29.12 4.66 -63.96
CA GLU A 57 30.50 4.59 -63.45
C GLU A 57 31.19 3.22 -63.63
N GLU A 58 30.46 2.16 -64.03
CA GLU A 58 31.03 0.80 -64.16
C GLU A 58 30.75 0.10 -65.51
N SER A 59 30.06 0.76 -66.45
CA SER A 59 29.72 0.15 -67.75
C SER A 59 30.58 0.68 -68.89
N TRP A 60 31.23 -0.22 -69.63
CA TRP A 60 31.97 0.13 -70.85
C TRP A 60 30.99 0.67 -71.89
N GLN A 61 31.12 1.94 -72.27
CA GLN A 61 30.33 2.54 -73.33
C GLN A 61 31.09 2.41 -74.66
N VAL A 62 30.54 1.61 -75.58
CA VAL A 62 31.11 1.39 -76.92
C VAL A 62 30.43 2.34 -77.90
N TYR A 63 31.20 3.26 -78.48
CA TYR A 63 30.73 4.09 -79.59
C TYR A 63 31.25 3.48 -80.89
N SER A 64 30.34 2.99 -81.74
CA SER A 64 30.66 2.48 -83.07
C SER A 64 30.13 3.45 -84.12
N SER A 65 30.98 4.31 -84.66
CA SER A 65 30.59 5.17 -85.78
C SER A 65 31.79 5.71 -86.54
N ALA A 66 32.38 4.87 -87.40
CA ALA A 66 32.93 5.25 -88.70
C ALA A 66 33.27 3.97 -89.47
N GLN A 67 32.78 3.86 -90.71
CA GLN A 67 33.10 2.78 -91.63
C GLN A 67 34.15 3.32 -92.61
N ASP A 68 35.29 2.64 -92.75
CA ASP A 68 36.24 2.98 -93.81
C ASP A 68 35.67 2.54 -95.19
N SER A 69 36.23 3.05 -96.29
CA SER A 69 35.77 2.75 -97.66
C SER A 69 35.94 1.26 -98.06
N GLU A 70 36.48 0.42 -97.18
CA GLU A 70 36.65 -1.02 -97.35
C GLU A 70 35.69 -1.83 -96.45
N GLY A 71 34.77 -1.18 -95.74
CA GLY A 71 33.71 -1.82 -94.97
C GLY A 71 34.11 -2.31 -93.57
N ARG A 72 35.26 -1.91 -93.03
CA ARG A 72 35.67 -2.28 -91.67
C ARG A 72 35.15 -1.26 -90.65
N CYS A 73 34.50 -1.75 -89.60
CA CYS A 73 34.03 -0.93 -88.48
C CYS A 73 35.17 -0.68 -87.48
N ILE A 74 35.46 0.59 -87.17
CA ILE A 74 36.37 0.97 -86.09
C ILE A 74 35.55 1.22 -84.82
N CYS A 75 35.75 0.38 -83.81
CA CYS A 75 35.13 0.52 -82.49
C CYS A 75 36.09 1.22 -81.54
N THR A 76 35.73 2.40 -81.04
CA THR A 76 36.51 3.10 -80.00
C THR A 76 35.83 2.86 -78.66
N VAL A 77 36.51 2.13 -77.78
CA VAL A 77 36.07 1.91 -76.40
C VAL A 77 36.64 3.00 -75.51
N VAL A 78 35.76 3.73 -74.82
CA VAL A 78 36.16 4.69 -73.80
C VAL A 78 36.16 3.95 -72.46
N ALA A 79 37.35 3.75 -71.89
CA ALA A 79 37.48 3.23 -70.54
C ALA A 79 36.95 4.27 -69.54
N PRO A 80 36.16 3.87 -68.52
CA PRO A 80 35.79 4.77 -67.43
C PRO A 80 37.08 5.37 -66.84
N GLN A 81 37.07 6.70 -66.62
CA GLN A 81 38.17 7.37 -65.93
C GLN A 81 38.43 6.61 -64.64
N GLN A 82 39.66 6.15 -64.40
CA GLN A 82 40.07 5.59 -63.10
C GLN A 82 40.14 6.72 -62.06
N THR A 83 39.01 7.37 -61.79
CA THR A 83 38.83 7.97 -60.49
C THR A 83 38.61 6.80 -59.54
N MET A 84 39.22 6.86 -58.37
CA MET A 84 39.11 5.89 -57.28
C MET A 84 40.12 4.72 -57.32
N CYS A 85 41.27 4.96 -56.69
CA CYS A 85 41.92 3.94 -55.87
C CYS A 85 40.91 3.42 -54.83
N SER A 86 40.13 2.37 -55.15
CA SER A 86 39.16 1.68 -54.29
C SER A 86 39.71 1.35 -52.88
N ARG A 87 41.03 1.16 -52.80
CA ARG A 87 41.77 0.93 -51.56
C ARG A 87 41.62 2.08 -50.55
N ASP A 88 41.51 3.34 -50.97
CA ASP A 88 41.43 4.49 -50.06
C ASP A 88 40.02 4.71 -49.46
N ALA A 89 38.96 4.50 -50.24
CA ALA A 89 37.59 4.58 -49.73
C ALA A 89 37.31 3.50 -48.68
N ARG A 90 37.72 2.26 -48.97
CA ARG A 90 37.59 1.14 -48.03
C ARG A 90 38.44 1.34 -46.78
N THR A 91 39.64 1.91 -46.91
CA THR A 91 40.51 2.22 -45.76
C THR A 91 39.95 3.34 -44.89
N LYS A 92 39.31 4.36 -45.47
CA LYS A 92 38.60 5.42 -44.73
C LYS A 92 37.38 4.87 -43.99
N GLN A 93 36.59 4.02 -44.64
CA GLN A 93 35.47 3.33 -43.99
C GLN A 93 35.93 2.46 -42.82
N LEU A 94 37.04 1.72 -42.97
CA LEU A 94 37.60 0.89 -41.91
C LEU A 94 38.05 1.72 -40.70
N ARG A 95 38.70 2.87 -40.93
CA ARG A 95 39.10 3.81 -39.86
C ARG A 95 37.89 4.37 -39.11
N GLN A 96 36.86 4.81 -39.84
CA GLN A 96 35.63 5.30 -39.21
C GLN A 96 34.95 4.21 -38.37
N LEU A 97 34.95 2.97 -38.84
CA LEU A 97 34.38 1.86 -38.10
C LEU A 97 35.19 1.57 -36.84
N LEU A 98 36.52 1.59 -36.91
CA LEU A 98 37.41 1.40 -35.77
C LEU A 98 37.21 2.50 -34.71
N GLU A 99 37.16 3.77 -35.12
CA GLU A 99 36.87 4.89 -34.20
C GLU A 99 35.49 4.74 -33.54
N LYS A 100 34.48 4.32 -34.31
CA LYS A 100 33.14 4.11 -33.77
C LYS A 100 33.10 2.97 -32.75
N VAL A 101 33.77 1.85 -33.06
CA VAL A 101 33.90 0.72 -32.12
C VAL A 101 34.64 1.15 -30.86
N GLN A 102 35.71 1.94 -31.00
CA GLN A 102 36.47 2.46 -29.86
C GLN A 102 35.61 3.40 -28.98
N ASN A 103 34.86 4.32 -29.58
CA ASN A 103 33.96 5.21 -28.85
C ASN A 103 32.83 4.45 -28.15
N MET A 104 32.30 3.40 -28.80
CA MET A 104 31.29 2.53 -28.19
C MET A 104 31.87 1.73 -27.03
N SER A 105 33.10 1.22 -27.16
CA SER A 105 33.79 0.49 -26.09
C SER A 105 33.94 1.36 -24.84
N GLN A 106 34.39 2.61 -25.00
CA GLN A 106 34.51 3.55 -23.88
C GLN A 106 33.15 3.87 -23.25
N SER A 107 32.11 4.03 -24.08
CA SER A 107 30.75 4.29 -23.59
C SER A 107 30.19 3.11 -22.79
N ILE A 108 30.48 1.87 -23.22
CA ILE A 108 30.09 0.65 -22.52
C ILE A 108 30.80 0.56 -21.16
N GLU A 109 32.09 0.86 -21.08
CA GLU A 109 32.84 0.85 -19.81
C GLU A 109 32.29 1.88 -18.81
N VAL A 110 31.94 3.08 -19.27
CA VAL A 110 31.33 4.11 -18.40
C VAL A 110 29.94 3.66 -17.94
N LEU A 111 29.15 3.07 -18.83
CA LEU A 111 27.82 2.55 -18.51
C LEU A 111 27.92 1.41 -17.49
N ASP A 112 28.83 0.47 -17.67
CA ASP A 112 29.06 -0.66 -16.77
C ASP A 112 29.43 -0.17 -15.35
N ARG A 113 30.37 0.77 -15.24
CA ARG A 113 30.73 1.39 -13.94
C ARG A 113 29.56 2.12 -13.27
N ARG A 114 28.66 2.72 -14.05
CA ARG A 114 27.45 3.35 -13.51
C ARG A 114 26.47 2.28 -13.03
N THR A 115 26.15 1.30 -13.88
CA THR A 115 25.23 0.21 -13.56
C THR A 115 25.69 -0.55 -12.32
N GLN A 116 26.99 -0.80 -12.16
CA GLN A 116 27.52 -1.48 -10.98
C GLN A 116 27.30 -0.68 -9.68
N ARG A 117 27.46 0.65 -9.72
CA ARG A 117 27.16 1.51 -8.56
C ARG A 117 25.66 1.58 -8.26
N ASP A 118 24.83 1.69 -9.30
CA ASP A 118 23.38 1.76 -9.15
C ASP A 118 22.85 0.44 -8.56
N LEU A 119 23.41 -0.70 -8.98
CA LEU A 119 23.03 -2.02 -8.46
C LEU A 119 23.38 -2.17 -6.97
N GLN A 120 24.57 -1.73 -6.55
CA GLN A 120 24.93 -1.69 -5.12
C GLN A 120 24.00 -0.80 -4.29
N TYR A 121 23.58 0.33 -4.84
CA TYR A 121 22.62 1.21 -4.16
C TYR A 121 21.25 0.54 -4.00
N VAL A 122 20.77 -0.13 -5.06
CA VAL A 122 19.50 -0.88 -5.03
C VAL A 122 19.56 -2.02 -4.01
N GLU A 123 20.62 -2.81 -3.98
CA GLU A 123 20.81 -3.88 -3.00
C GLU A 123 20.80 -3.35 -1.56
N LYS A 124 21.46 -2.21 -1.31
CA LYS A 124 21.43 -1.56 0.01
C LYS A 124 20.01 -1.13 0.38
N MET A 125 19.29 -0.52 -0.55
CA MET A 125 17.92 -0.06 -0.33
C MET A 125 16.95 -1.23 -0.10
N GLU A 126 17.13 -2.33 -0.82
CA GLU A 126 16.38 -3.57 -0.64
C GLU A 126 16.57 -4.14 0.77
N ASN A 127 17.82 -4.20 1.24
CA ASN A 127 18.14 -4.64 2.60
C ASN A 127 17.48 -3.74 3.66
N GLN A 128 17.48 -2.42 3.45
CA GLN A 128 16.78 -1.48 4.32
C GLN A 128 15.26 -1.70 4.30
N MET A 129 14.67 -1.94 3.13
CA MET A 129 13.25 -2.23 3.01
C MET A 129 12.85 -3.52 3.73
N ARG A 130 13.63 -4.60 3.60
CA ARG A 130 13.42 -5.84 4.36
C ARG A 130 13.52 -5.61 5.87
N GLY A 131 14.49 -4.79 6.30
CA GLY A 131 14.62 -4.37 7.69
C GLY A 131 13.43 -3.57 8.22
N LEU A 132 12.81 -2.74 7.37
CA LEU A 132 11.59 -2.03 7.72
C LEU A 132 10.38 -2.97 7.78
N GLU A 133 10.23 -3.86 6.80
CA GLU A 133 9.13 -4.83 6.73
C GLU A 133 9.07 -5.72 7.98
N THR A 134 10.23 -6.21 8.44
CA THR A 134 10.34 -7.02 9.67
C THR A 134 9.92 -6.23 10.92
N LYS A 135 10.36 -4.97 11.04
CA LYS A 135 9.93 -4.08 12.13
C LYS A 135 8.43 -3.82 12.09
N PHE A 136 7.85 -3.59 10.92
CA PHE A 136 6.40 -3.43 10.78
C PHE A 136 5.63 -4.67 11.23
N LYS A 137 6.05 -5.85 10.79
CA LYS A 137 5.46 -7.14 11.22
C LYS A 137 5.54 -7.31 12.74
N GLN A 138 6.67 -6.97 13.35
CA GLN A 138 6.83 -7.03 14.81
C GLN A 138 5.89 -6.08 15.55
N VAL A 139 5.76 -4.83 15.09
CA VAL A 139 4.86 -3.84 15.69
C VAL A 139 3.40 -4.28 15.56
N GLU A 140 3.00 -4.77 14.39
CA GLU A 140 1.65 -5.27 14.15
C GLU A 140 1.30 -6.44 15.08
N GLU A 141 2.19 -7.42 15.20
CA GLU A 141 1.99 -8.58 16.06
C GLU A 141 1.96 -8.17 17.55
N SER A 142 2.88 -7.31 17.97
CA SER A 142 2.89 -6.75 19.33
C SER A 142 1.58 -6.01 19.64
N HIS A 143 1.06 -5.24 18.67
CA HIS A 143 -0.20 -4.51 18.84
C HIS A 143 -1.39 -5.48 18.99
N LYS A 144 -1.48 -6.50 18.13
CA LYS A 144 -2.53 -7.54 18.21
C LYS A 144 -2.50 -8.25 19.56
N GLN A 145 -1.32 -8.66 20.02
CA GLN A 145 -1.16 -9.31 21.32
C GLN A 145 -1.55 -8.40 22.48
N HIS A 146 -1.13 -7.13 22.44
CA HIS A 146 -1.48 -6.17 23.47
C HIS A 146 -2.99 -5.92 23.52
N LEU A 147 -3.64 -5.73 22.37
CA LEU A 147 -5.07 -5.50 22.30
C LEU A 147 -5.86 -6.72 22.82
N ALA A 148 -5.45 -7.93 22.45
CA ALA A 148 -6.07 -9.16 22.95
C ALA A 148 -5.95 -9.29 24.48
N ARG A 149 -4.79 -8.97 25.04
CA ARG A 149 -4.58 -8.98 26.51
C ARG A 149 -5.45 -7.94 27.21
N GLN A 150 -5.52 -6.72 26.69
CA GLN A 150 -6.35 -5.65 27.24
C GLN A 150 -7.83 -6.02 27.22
N PHE A 151 -8.33 -6.53 26.08
CA PHE A 151 -9.71 -6.96 25.96
C PHE A 151 -10.04 -8.10 26.93
N LYS A 152 -9.14 -9.08 27.09
CA LYS A 152 -9.30 -10.16 28.06
C LYS A 152 -9.38 -9.65 29.50
N ALA A 153 -8.53 -8.67 29.87
CA ALA A 153 -8.52 -8.07 31.19
C ALA A 153 -9.82 -7.30 31.48
N ILE A 154 -10.28 -6.48 30.52
CA ILE A 154 -11.54 -5.74 30.63
C ILE A 154 -12.72 -6.71 30.76
N LYS A 155 -12.75 -7.76 29.93
CA LYS A 155 -13.79 -8.78 29.98
C LYS A 155 -13.82 -9.48 31.34
N ALA A 156 -12.67 -9.86 31.89
CA ALA A 156 -12.58 -10.47 33.22
C ALA A 156 -13.15 -9.54 34.30
N LYS A 157 -12.80 -8.25 34.26
CA LYS A 157 -13.37 -7.25 35.19
C LYS A 157 -14.87 -7.07 35.02
N MET A 158 -15.38 -7.13 33.80
CA MET A 158 -16.82 -7.08 33.56
C MET A 158 -17.55 -8.29 34.16
N GLU A 159 -16.99 -9.49 34.02
CA GLU A 159 -17.57 -10.70 34.63
C GLU A 159 -17.49 -10.67 36.17
N GLU A 160 -16.44 -10.07 36.75
CA GLU A 160 -16.35 -9.84 38.21
C GLU A 160 -17.42 -8.85 38.72
N LEU A 161 -17.70 -7.79 37.95
CA LEU A 161 -18.66 -6.75 38.35
C LEU A 161 -20.12 -7.12 38.10
N ARG A 162 -20.40 -7.91 37.06
CA ARG A 162 -21.76 -8.33 36.70
C ARG A 162 -22.59 -8.89 37.86
N PRO A 163 -22.11 -9.81 38.72
CA PRO A 163 -22.90 -10.37 39.81
C PRO A 163 -23.18 -9.35 40.94
N LEU A 164 -22.51 -8.20 40.99
CA LEU A 164 -22.80 -7.16 41.96
C LEU A 164 -24.09 -6.40 41.64
N ILE A 165 -24.56 -6.44 40.39
CA ILE A 165 -25.80 -5.77 39.97
C ILE A 165 -27.01 -6.21 40.80
N PRO A 166 -27.38 -7.51 40.88
CA PRO A 166 -28.53 -7.93 41.68
C PRO A 166 -28.35 -7.63 43.17
N VAL A 167 -27.12 -7.73 43.69
CA VAL A 167 -26.82 -7.37 45.09
C VAL A 167 -27.12 -5.91 45.35
N LEU A 168 -26.72 -5.00 44.46
CA LEU A 168 -27.03 -3.57 44.58
C LEU A 168 -28.53 -3.28 44.44
N GLU A 169 -29.25 -4.05 43.61
CA GLU A 169 -30.71 -3.94 43.48
C GLU A 169 -31.42 -4.39 44.76
N GLU A 170 -30.94 -5.47 45.41
CA GLU A 170 -31.42 -5.94 46.71
C GLU A 170 -31.18 -4.89 47.80
N TYR A 171 -29.96 -4.38 47.93
CA TYR A 171 -29.65 -3.30 48.89
C TYR A 171 -30.54 -2.06 48.68
N LYS A 172 -30.87 -1.73 47.43
CA LYS A 172 -31.78 -0.63 47.12
C LYS A 172 -33.22 -0.93 47.57
N ALA A 173 -33.67 -2.18 47.47
CA ALA A 173 -34.98 -2.60 47.97
C ALA A 173 -35.02 -2.54 49.51
N ASP A 174 -34.00 -3.09 50.17
CA ASP A 174 -33.88 -3.08 51.63
C ASP A 174 -33.82 -1.65 52.19
N ALA A 175 -33.08 -0.76 51.55
CA ALA A 175 -33.03 0.64 51.95
C ALA A 175 -34.40 1.32 51.92
N LYS A 176 -35.27 0.97 50.95
CA LYS A 176 -36.66 1.46 50.92
C LYS A 176 -37.49 0.89 52.06
N LEU A 177 -37.33 -0.40 52.34
CA LEU A 177 -38.04 -1.06 53.43
C LEU A 177 -37.66 -0.44 54.78
N VAL A 178 -36.37 -0.14 55.00
CA VAL A 178 -35.91 0.56 56.21
C VAL A 178 -36.54 1.94 56.35
N LEU A 179 -36.75 2.67 55.25
CA LEU A 179 -37.45 3.96 55.29
C LEU A 179 -38.92 3.79 55.72
N GLN A 180 -39.61 2.78 55.19
CA GLN A 180 -40.98 2.47 55.58
C GLN A 180 -41.07 2.09 57.06
N PHE A 181 -40.17 1.23 57.56
CA PHE A 181 -40.15 0.89 58.98
C PHE A 181 -39.87 2.10 59.87
N LYS A 182 -39.03 3.05 59.44
CA LYS A 182 -38.83 4.29 60.20
C LYS A 182 -40.11 5.12 60.32
N GLU A 183 -40.88 5.22 59.25
CA GLU A 183 -42.17 5.92 59.26
C GLU A 183 -43.20 5.21 60.15
N GLU A 184 -43.31 3.88 60.04
CA GLU A 184 -44.19 3.08 60.89
C GLU A 184 -43.83 3.22 62.37
N VAL A 185 -42.54 3.18 62.70
CA VAL A 185 -42.07 3.40 64.08
C VAL A 185 -42.41 4.80 64.57
N GLN A 186 -42.28 5.84 63.73
CA GLN A 186 -42.69 7.20 64.08
C GLN A 186 -44.20 7.29 64.33
N ASN A 187 -45.02 6.68 63.47
CA ASN A 187 -46.48 6.65 63.62
C ASN A 187 -46.88 5.91 64.90
N LEU A 188 -46.31 4.72 65.15
CA LEU A 188 -46.54 3.95 66.37
C LEU A 188 -46.12 4.72 67.62
N THR A 189 -44.99 5.44 67.55
CA THR A 189 -44.53 6.30 68.66
C THR A 189 -45.53 7.42 68.94
N SER A 190 -46.10 8.05 67.90
CA SER A 190 -47.15 9.07 68.05
C SER A 190 -48.40 8.50 68.72
N VAL A 191 -48.90 7.37 68.22
CA VAL A 191 -50.10 6.70 68.77
C VAL A 191 -49.87 6.26 70.21
N LEU A 192 -48.69 5.74 70.55
CA LEU A 192 -48.36 5.37 71.92
C LEU A 192 -48.33 6.59 72.84
N ASN A 193 -47.80 7.73 72.39
CA ASN A 193 -47.82 8.97 73.16
C ASN A 193 -49.27 9.46 73.37
N GLU A 194 -50.11 9.44 72.34
CA GLU A 194 -51.53 9.80 72.45
C GLU A 194 -52.28 8.91 73.46
N LEU A 195 -52.07 7.58 73.39
CA LEU A 195 -52.65 6.65 74.35
C LEU A 195 -52.12 6.87 75.77
N GLN A 196 -50.83 7.20 75.92
CA GLN A 196 -50.25 7.51 77.22
C GLN A 196 -50.82 8.81 77.80
N GLU A 197 -51.09 9.82 76.97
CA GLU A 197 -51.81 11.02 77.36
C GLU A 197 -53.26 10.72 77.74
N GLU A 198 -53.97 9.86 76.97
CA GLU A 198 -55.35 9.48 77.28
C GLU A 198 -55.43 8.70 78.60
N ILE A 199 -54.56 7.70 78.81
CA ILE A 199 -54.47 6.94 80.07
C ILE A 199 -54.03 7.84 81.23
N GLY A 200 -53.13 8.80 80.99
CA GLY A 200 -52.74 9.80 81.99
C GLY A 200 -53.85 10.80 82.30
N ALA A 201 -54.74 11.06 81.34
CA ALA A 201 -55.91 11.92 81.48
C ALA A 201 -57.11 11.21 82.13
N TYR A 202 -57.18 9.87 82.05
CA TYR A 202 -57.97 9.10 83.00
C TYR A 202 -57.33 9.28 84.36
N ASP A 203 -57.88 10.22 85.11
CA ASP A 203 -57.40 10.67 86.39
C ASP A 203 -57.51 9.52 87.40
N TYR A 204 -56.51 8.63 87.36
CA TYR A 204 -56.37 7.51 88.27
C TYR A 204 -56.41 8.02 89.71
N GLU A 205 -55.98 9.25 89.95
CA GLU A 205 -56.06 9.95 91.22
C GLU A 205 -57.52 10.30 91.58
N GLU A 206 -58.34 10.78 90.65
CA GLU A 206 -59.79 10.97 90.87
C GLU A 206 -60.49 9.64 91.16
N LEU A 207 -60.17 8.58 90.41
CA LEU A 207 -60.74 7.26 90.63
C LEU A 207 -60.30 6.68 91.99
N GLN A 208 -59.03 6.83 92.36
CA GLN A 208 -58.47 6.44 93.66
C GLN A 208 -59.15 7.20 94.81
N ASN A 209 -59.41 8.49 94.63
CA ASN A 209 -60.11 9.33 95.60
C ASN A 209 -61.58 8.89 95.77
N ARG A 210 -62.27 8.57 94.67
CA ARG A 210 -63.65 8.05 94.73
C ARG A 210 -63.72 6.68 95.40
N VAL A 211 -62.76 5.79 95.12
CA VAL A 211 -62.64 4.49 95.79
C VAL A 211 -62.37 4.68 97.28
N SER A 212 -61.42 5.54 97.65
CA SER A 212 -61.10 5.84 99.06
C SER A 212 -62.30 6.40 99.83
N ASN A 213 -63.05 7.32 99.21
CA ASN A 213 -64.27 7.88 99.80
C ASN A 213 -65.35 6.80 100.01
N LEU A 214 -65.54 5.91 99.03
CA LEU A 214 -66.48 4.80 99.15
C LEU A 214 -66.05 3.80 100.24
N GLU A 215 -64.76 3.52 100.37
CA GLU A 215 -64.23 2.68 101.45
C GLU A 215 -64.47 3.31 102.83
N GLU A 216 -64.25 4.62 102.96
CA GLU A 216 -64.47 5.34 104.22
C GLU A 216 -65.96 5.34 104.61
N ARG A 217 -66.84 5.55 103.64
CA ARG A 217 -68.30 5.43 103.83
C ARG A 217 -68.72 4.01 104.20
N LEU A 218 -68.11 2.99 103.59
CA LEU A 218 -68.38 1.59 103.92
C LEU A 218 -67.93 1.25 105.35
N ARG A 219 -66.73 1.69 105.76
CA ARG A 219 -66.24 1.54 107.14
C ARG A 219 -67.17 2.23 108.14
N ALA A 220 -67.60 3.45 107.84
CA ALA A 220 -68.54 4.19 108.70
C ALA A 220 -69.92 3.52 108.79
N CYS A 221 -70.37 2.83 107.74
CA CYS A 221 -71.59 2.03 107.76
C CYS A 221 -71.42 0.77 108.63
N MET A 222 -70.30 0.05 108.47
CA MET A 222 -69.98 -1.15 109.24
C MET A 222 -69.77 -0.88 110.74
N GLN A 223 -69.32 0.32 111.13
CA GLN A 223 -69.20 0.72 112.54
C GLN A 223 -70.52 1.11 113.22
N LYS A 224 -71.60 1.27 112.44
CA LYS A 224 -72.95 1.61 112.95
C LYS A 224 -73.88 0.40 113.08
N LEU A 225 -73.41 -0.80 112.73
CA LEU A 225 -74.01 -2.09 113.06
C LEU A 225 -73.41 -2.63 114.36
#